data_AF-A0A937HB95-F1
#
_entry.id   AF-A0A937HB95-F1
#
_cell.length_a   1.000
_cell.length_b   1.000
_cell.length_c   1.000
_cell.angle_alpha   90.00
_cell.angle_beta   90.00
_cell.angle_gamma   90.00
#
_symmetry.space_group_name_H-M   'P 1'
#
loop_
_entity.id
_entity.type
_entity.pdbx_description
1 polymer ?
#
loop_
_entity_poly.entity_id
_entity_poly.type
_entity_poly.pdbx_seq_one_letter_code
_entity_poly.pdbx_strand_id
1 'polypeptide(L)' 'LPHKINNMIPFLIDQNWFMDYATVKGLEKILKQVSRRTQYPVEMDRAVIDLKANYIDIKDDFTVFFESLEKHVAEAVLKM' A
#
# COMPACT_ATOMS: atom_id res chain seq x y z
N LEU A 1 11.80 14.55 5.29
CA LEU A 1 10.86 14.07 4.24
C LEU A 1 10.73 15.16 3.16
N PRO A 2 10.51 14.80 1.88
CA PRO A 2 10.31 15.77 0.80
C PRO A 2 9.17 16.73 1.12
N HIS A 3 9.33 18.02 0.80
CA HIS A 3 8.42 19.11 1.20
C HIS A 3 6.95 18.89 0.77
N LYS A 4 6.72 18.14 -0.31
CA LYS A 4 5.38 17.78 -0.80
C LYS A 4 4.62 16.83 0.14
N ILE A 5 5.32 15.93 0.84
CA ILE A 5 4.70 14.97 1.75
C ILE A 5 4.21 15.67 3.01
N ASN A 6 4.97 16.64 3.54
CA ASN A 6 4.56 17.39 4.74
C ASN A 6 3.22 18.12 4.58
N ASN A 7 2.92 18.62 3.39
CA ASN A 7 1.65 19.30 3.12
C ASN A 7 0.46 18.32 2.96
N MET A 8 0.74 17.04 2.70
CA MET A 8 -0.28 16.01 2.52
C MET A 8 -0.65 15.33 3.83
N ILE A 9 0.30 15.21 4.77
CA ILE A 9 0.11 14.54 6.06
C ILE A 9 -1.17 15.00 6.80
N PRO A 10 -1.47 16.29 6.94
CA PRO A 10 -2.69 16.73 7.63
C PRO A 10 -3.97 16.16 7.01
N PHE A 11 -4.06 16.14 5.67
CA PHE A 11 -5.21 15.59 4.96
C PHE A 11 -5.28 14.06 5.04
N LEU A 12 -4.13 13.37 5.06
CA LEU A 12 -4.09 11.92 5.23
C LEU A 12 -4.66 11.50 6.59
N ILE A 13 -4.35 12.28 7.62
CA ILE A 13 -4.84 12.06 8.98
C ILE A 13 -6.32 12.43 9.07
N ASP A 14 -6.70 13.63 8.61
CA ASP A 14 -8.08 14.13 8.67
C ASP A 14 -9.07 13.23 7.91
N GLN A 15 -8.66 12.70 6.76
CA GLN A 15 -9.46 11.79 5.95
C GLN A 15 -9.32 10.31 6.37
N ASN A 16 -8.59 10.02 7.45
CA ASN A 16 -8.32 8.66 7.94
C ASN A 16 -7.91 7.70 6.83
N TRP A 17 -7.01 8.11 5.94
CA TRP A 17 -6.63 7.29 4.78
C TRP A 17 -6.13 5.89 5.17
N PHE A 18 -5.49 5.76 6.33
CA PHE A 18 -5.06 4.47 6.86
C PHE A 18 -6.24 3.51 7.14
N MET A 19 -7.38 4.03 7.57
CA MET A 19 -8.60 3.23 7.75
C MET A 19 -9.19 2.77 6.42
N ASP A 20 -9.06 3.58 5.36
CA ASP A 20 -9.53 3.18 4.03
C ASP A 20 -8.77 1.93 3.52
N TYR A 21 -7.47 1.77 3.84
CA TYR A 21 -6.72 0.56 3.46
C TYR A 21 -7.20 -0.73 4.16
N ALA A 22 -7.89 -0.62 5.29
CA ALA A 22 -8.35 -1.80 6.06
C ALA A 22 -9.46 -2.58 5.34
N THR A 23 -10.11 -1.98 4.35
CA THR A 23 -11.20 -2.62 3.60
C THR A 23 -10.90 -2.62 2.12
N VAL A 24 -11.35 -3.64 1.40
CA VAL A 24 -11.15 -3.73 -0.05
C VAL A 24 -11.79 -2.56 -0.80
N LYS A 25 -12.94 -2.07 -0.30
CA LYS A 25 -13.64 -0.91 -0.86
C LYS A 25 -12.85 0.39 -0.66
N GLY A 26 -12.26 0.58 0.52
CA GLY A 26 -11.42 1.74 0.78
C GLY A 26 -10.10 1.67 0.00
N LEU A 27 -9.50 0.48 -0.13
CA LEU A 27 -8.34 0.24 -1.00
C LEU A 27 -8.64 0.63 -2.46
N GLU A 28 -9.79 0.23 -3.00
CA GLU A 28 -10.24 0.62 -4.35
C GLU A 28 -10.33 2.15 -4.50
N LYS A 29 -10.93 2.84 -3.52
CA LYS A 29 -11.01 4.31 -3.47
C LYS A 29 -9.63 4.96 -3.45
N ILE A 30 -8.68 4.41 -2.69
CA ILE A 30 -7.31 4.95 -2.64
C ILE A 30 -6.59 4.71 -3.97
N LEU A 31 -6.65 3.51 -4.53
CA LEU A 31 -6.00 3.18 -5.81
C LEU A 31 -6.55 4.03 -6.96
N LYS A 32 -7.83 4.39 -6.92
CA LYS A 32 -8.42 5.37 -7.85
C LYS A 32 -7.83 6.77 -7.70
N GLN A 33 -7.49 7.19 -6.48
CA GLN A 33 -6.82 8.47 -6.23
C GLN A 33 -5.35 8.44 -6.65
N VAL A 34 -4.66 7.30 -6.45
CA VAL A 34 -3.29 7.10 -6.91
C VAL A 34 -3.22 7.12 -8.44
N SER A 35 -4.19 6.48 -9.12
CA SER A 35 -4.33 6.51 -10.59
C SER A 35 -4.40 7.92 -11.18
N ARG A 36 -4.90 8.90 -10.43
CA ARG A 36 -4.95 10.31 -10.85
C ARG A 36 -3.62 11.04 -10.68
N ARG A 37 -2.68 10.48 -9.92
CA ARG A 37 -1.37 11.07 -9.58
C ARG A 37 -0.25 10.49 -10.42
N THR A 38 -0.49 9.42 -11.17
CA THR A 38 0.49 8.84 -12.08
C THR A 38 0.67 9.71 -13.32
N GLN A 39 1.88 9.71 -13.88
CA GLN A 39 2.19 10.46 -15.10
C GLN A 39 1.39 9.96 -16.31
N TYR A 40 1.05 8.67 -16.33
CA TYR A 40 0.29 8.02 -17.40
C TYR A 40 -1.05 7.51 -16.88
N PRO A 41 -2.10 7.50 -17.73
CA PRO A 41 -3.38 6.90 -17.39
C PRO A 41 -3.20 5.42 -17.05
N VAL A 42 -3.62 5.06 -15.84
CA VAL A 42 -3.66 3.68 -15.35
C VAL A 42 -4.94 3.51 -14.54
N GLU A 43 -5.46 2.30 -14.51
CA GLU A 43 -6.67 1.97 -13.75
C GLU A 43 -6.28 1.10 -12.54
N MET A 44 -5.51 1.67 -11.61
CA MET A 44 -5.02 0.90 -10.45
C MET A 44 -6.14 0.40 -9.56
N ASP A 45 -7.31 1.05 -9.58
CA ASP A 45 -8.50 0.56 -8.89
C ASP A 45 -8.95 -0.82 -9.38
N ARG A 46 -8.68 -1.17 -10.65
CA ARG A 46 -9.00 -2.50 -11.18
C ARG A 46 -8.14 -3.62 -10.59
N ALA A 47 -6.97 -3.31 -10.01
CA ALA A 47 -6.15 -4.32 -9.34
C ALA A 47 -6.88 -4.98 -8.16
N VAL A 48 -7.93 -4.35 -7.63
CA VAL A 48 -8.80 -4.94 -6.60
C VAL A 48 -9.56 -6.17 -7.12
N ILE A 49 -9.82 -6.27 -8.42
CA ILE A 49 -10.45 -7.45 -9.02
C ILE A 49 -9.52 -8.65 -8.89
N ASP A 50 -8.26 -8.48 -9.27
CA ASP A 50 -7.24 -9.53 -9.19
C ASP A 50 -6.92 -9.88 -7.74
N LEU A 51 -6.86 -8.87 -6.86
CA LEU A 51 -6.69 -9.09 -5.41
C LEU A 51 -7.80 -9.96 -4.83
N LYS A 52 -9.06 -9.72 -5.20
CA LYS A 52 -10.19 -10.52 -4.72
C LYS A 52 -10.14 -11.95 -5.27
N ALA A 53 -9.80 -12.09 -6.55
CA ALA A 53 -9.73 -13.39 -7.21
C ALA A 53 -8.63 -14.29 -6.64
N ASN A 54 -7.50 -13.69 -6.23
CA ASN A 54 -6.30 -14.43 -5.80
C ASN A 54 -5.89 -14.09 -4.36
N TYR A 55 -6.86 -13.72 -3.49
CA TYR A 55 -6.56 -13.18 -2.17
C TYR A 55 -5.73 -14.13 -1.31
N ILE A 56 -6.05 -15.44 -1.35
CA ILE A 56 -5.35 -16.46 -0.57
C ILE A 56 -3.91 -16.59 -1.03
N ASP A 57 -3.68 -16.75 -2.34
CA ASP A 57 -2.33 -16.92 -2.89
C ASP A 57 -1.46 -15.67 -2.62
N ILE A 58 -2.00 -14.47 -2.85
CA ILE A 58 -1.30 -13.21 -2.58
C ILE A 58 -0.97 -13.07 -1.09
N LYS A 59 -1.90 -13.45 -0.20
CA LYS A 59 -1.68 -13.40 1.25
C LYS A 59 -0.56 -14.35 1.66
N ASP A 60 -0.58 -15.57 1.15
CA ASP A 60 0.41 -16.59 1.51
C ASP A 60 1.81 -16.20 1.01
N ASP A 61 1.90 -15.73 -0.24
CA ASP A 61 3.14 -15.17 -0.80
C ASP A 61 3.64 -13.96 0.01
N PHE A 62 2.72 -13.06 0.39
CA PHE A 62 3.05 -11.91 1.23
C PHE A 62 3.60 -12.33 2.59
N THR A 63 2.95 -13.28 3.27
CA THR A 63 3.41 -13.75 4.59
C THR A 63 4.81 -14.35 4.51
N VAL A 64 5.06 -15.22 3.53
CA VAL A 64 6.39 -15.84 3.33
C VAL A 64 7.47 -14.79 3.03
N PHE A 65 7.15 -13.83 2.15
CA PHE A 65 8.08 -12.76 1.82
C PHE A 65 8.33 -11.85 3.02
N PHE A 66 7.30 -11.49 3.76
CA PHE A 66 7.39 -10.54 4.87
C PHE A 66 8.24 -11.10 6.03
N GLU A 67 8.09 -12.38 6.37
CA GLU A 67 8.97 -13.04 7.34
C GLU A 67 10.45 -12.99 6.90
N SER A 68 10.69 -13.21 5.61
CA SER A 68 12.04 -13.11 5.02
C SER A 68 12.59 -11.69 5.10
N LEU A 69 11.74 -10.69 4.86
CA LEU A 69 12.09 -9.27 4.95
C LEU A 69 12.43 -8.86 6.39
N GLU A 70 11.62 -9.28 7.38
CA GLU A 70 11.88 -9.00 8.80
C GLU A 70 13.23 -9.55 9.24
N LYS A 71 13.54 -10.80 8.86
CA LYS A 71 14.85 -11.41 9.14
C LYS A 71 15.99 -10.63 8.50
N HIS A 72 15.85 -10.25 7.22
CA HIS A 72 16.86 -9.48 6.51
C HIS A 72 17.13 -8.12 7.19
N VAL A 73 16.08 -7.40 7.56
CA VAL A 73 16.20 -6.09 8.24
C VAL A 73 16.84 -6.25 9.61
N ALA A 74 16.45 -7.26 10.39
CA ALA A 74 17.07 -7.54 11.69
C ALA A 74 18.58 -7.82 11.55
N GLU A 75 18.99 -8.61 10.56
CA GLU A 75 20.39 -8.87 10.27
C GLU A 75 21.14 -7.60 9.80
N ALA A 76 20.50 -6.73 9.02
CA ALA A 76 21.11 -5.49 8.55
C ALA A 76 21.30 -4.48 9.69
N VAL A 77 20.33 -4.36 10.60
CA VAL A 77 20.42 -3.48 11.78
C VAL A 77 21.50 -3.95 12.75
N LEU A 78 21.68 -5.26 12.93
CA LEU A 78 22.75 -5.83 13.77
C LEU A 78 24.16 -5.65 13.17
N LYS A 79 24.28 -5.27 11.90
CA LYS A 79 25.55 -5.00 11.20
C LYS A 79 25.90 -3.50 11.13
N MET A 80 25.08 -2.62 11.71
CA MET A 80 25.36 -1.19 11.88
C MET A 80 25.93 -0.91 13.27
#